data_AF-A0A348UWS2-F1
#
_entry.id   AF-A0A348UWS2-F1
#
_cell.length_a   1.000
_cell.length_b   1.000
_cell.length_c   1.000
_cell.angle_alpha   90.00
_cell.angle_beta   90.00
_cell.angle_gamma   90.00
#
_symmetry.space_group_name_H-M   'P 1'
#
loop_
_entity.id
_entity.type
_entity.pdbx_description
1 polymer ?
#
loop_
_entity_poly.entity_id
_entity_poly.type
_entity_poly.pdbx_seq_one_letter_code
_entity_poly.pdbx_strand_id
1 'polypeptide(L)'
;MKKIYVDCSFLPENPELNTGIQRVVRQIMRHMEHLAAEDDCKVIPVNLSYGQFVPVDVKDLYRKKKKENIEPSLTFKFNAKELAKKGGIWFVLYLKQIYLAVLTLIAAILYRPGVKAFLLAPRN
;
A
#
# COMPACT_ATOMS: atom_id res chain seq x y z
N MET A 1 -17.85 -19.70 18.86
CA MET A 1 -17.75 -18.45 18.09
C MET A 1 -16.38 -18.29 17.44
N LYS A 2 -16.29 -18.53 16.13
CA LYS A 2 -15.05 -18.33 15.34
C LYS A 2 -14.90 -16.85 14.99
N LYS A 3 -13.67 -16.33 14.95
CA LYS A 3 -13.39 -14.94 14.54
C LYS A 3 -12.68 -14.96 13.19
N ILE A 4 -13.22 -14.26 12.20
CA ILE A 4 -12.60 -14.05 10.90
C ILE A 4 -12.13 -12.62 10.83
N TYR A 5 -10.82 -12.42 10.65
CA TYR A 5 -10.22 -11.12 10.46
C TYR A 5 -10.06 -10.87 8.96
N VAL A 6 -10.65 -9.79 8.47
CA VAL A 6 -10.60 -9.43 7.05
C VAL A 6 -9.75 -8.18 6.88
N ASP A 7 -8.68 -8.28 6.09
CA ASP A 7 -7.81 -7.15 5.77
C ASP A 7 -8.54 -6.14 4.88
N CYS A 8 -8.68 -4.94 5.42
CA CYS A 8 -9.32 -3.80 4.81
C CYS A 8 -8.38 -2.61 4.63
N SER A 9 -7.06 -2.76 4.82
CA SER A 9 -6.08 -1.66 4.83
C SER A 9 -6.21 -0.70 3.65
N PHE A 10 -6.49 -1.24 2.46
CA PHE A 10 -6.58 -0.46 1.23
C PHE A 10 -7.95 0.19 0.97
N LEU A 11 -9.00 -0.19 1.72
CA LEU A 11 -10.35 0.36 1.52
C LEU A 11 -10.48 1.81 2.01
N PRO A 12 -10.01 2.17 3.22
CA PRO A 12 -10.02 3.55 3.71
C PRO A 12 -9.04 4.47 2.97
N GLU A 13 -7.89 3.94 2.55
CA GLU A 13 -6.84 4.74 1.90
C GLU A 13 -7.23 5.12 0.47
N ASN A 14 -7.89 4.20 -0.24
CA ASN A 14 -8.23 4.36 -1.64
C ASN A 14 -9.67 3.88 -1.93
N PRO A 15 -10.69 4.59 -1.42
CA PRO A 15 -12.08 4.16 -1.57
C PRO A 15 -12.58 4.17 -3.02
N GLU A 16 -11.91 4.93 -3.90
CA GLU A 16 -12.19 5.02 -5.34
C GLU A 16 -11.67 3.79 -6.12
N LEU A 17 -10.67 3.08 -5.57
CA LEU A 17 -10.10 1.89 -6.20
C LEU A 17 -11.09 0.72 -6.08
N ASN A 18 -11.25 0.01 -7.21
CA ASN A 18 -12.18 -1.12 -7.37
C ASN A 18 -11.46 -2.32 -8.01
N THR A 19 -10.30 -2.66 -7.47
CA THR A 19 -9.56 -3.87 -7.88
C THR A 19 -10.39 -5.12 -7.60
N GLY A 20 -10.07 -6.24 -8.26
CA GLY A 20 -10.78 -7.51 -8.07
C GLY A 20 -10.85 -7.92 -6.59
N ILE A 21 -9.72 -7.81 -5.88
CA ILE A 21 -9.66 -8.14 -4.45
C ILE A 21 -10.51 -7.17 -3.60
N GLN A 22 -10.51 -5.86 -3.88
CA GLN A 22 -11.34 -4.91 -3.15
C GLN A 22 -12.84 -5.16 -3.37
N ARG A 23 -13.27 -5.61 -4.56
CA ARG A 23 -14.67 -5.97 -4.80
C ARG A 23 -15.10 -7.15 -3.93
N VAL A 24 -14.25 -8.16 -3.80
CA VAL A 24 -14.50 -9.32 -2.93
C VAL A 24 -14.59 -8.88 -1.46
N VAL A 25 -13.63 -8.09 -0.98
CA VAL A 25 -13.67 -7.61 0.41
C VAL A 25 -14.93 -6.78 0.68
N ARG A 26 -15.33 -5.90 -0.23
CA ARG A 26 -16.59 -5.13 -0.11
C ARG A 26 -17.81 -6.05 -0.05
N GLN A 27 -17.84 -7.12 -0.83
CA GLN A 27 -18.92 -8.10 -0.79
C GLN A 27 -18.98 -8.84 0.54
N ILE A 28 -17.83 -9.26 1.08
CA ILE A 28 -17.76 -9.90 2.40
C ILE A 28 -18.26 -8.94 3.48
N MET A 29 -17.81 -7.69 3.47
CA MET A 29 -18.22 -6.67 4.45
C MET A 29 -19.71 -6.32 4.35
N ARG A 30 -20.33 -6.40 3.16
CA ARG A 30 -21.78 -6.18 3.00
C ARG A 30 -22.63 -7.30 3.60
N HIS A 31 -22.11 -8.52 3.66
CA HIS A 31 -22.84 -9.69 4.14
C HIS A 31 -22.40 -10.14 5.53
N MET A 32 -21.52 -9.38 6.19
CA MET A 32 -20.90 -9.78 7.47
C MET A 32 -21.92 -9.96 8.61
N GLU A 33 -22.99 -9.16 8.63
CA GLU A 33 -24.04 -9.27 9.65
C GLU A 33 -24.85 -10.57 9.48
N HIS A 34 -25.08 -10.99 8.23
CA HIS A 34 -25.76 -12.24 7.90
C HIS A 34 -24.89 -13.46 8.24
N LEU A 35 -23.60 -13.40 7.90
CA LEU A 35 -22.63 -14.44 8.24
C LEU A 35 -22.49 -14.62 9.76
N ALA A 36 -22.68 -13.56 10.54
CA ALA A 36 -22.65 -13.64 12.00
C ALA A 36 -23.86 -14.33 12.62
N ALA A 37 -25.03 -14.22 11.97
CA ALA A 37 -26.25 -14.85 12.44
C ALA A 37 -26.33 -16.34 12.11
N GLU A 38 -25.82 -16.76 10.94
CA GLU A 38 -25.97 -18.14 10.46
C GLU A 38 -24.87 -19.10 10.94
N ASP A 39 -23.62 -18.65 11.03
CA ASP A 39 -22.45 -19.55 11.14
C ASP A 39 -21.70 -19.51 12.49
N ASP A 40 -22.25 -18.90 13.54
CA ASP A 40 -21.54 -18.62 14.82
C ASP A 40 -20.14 -17.98 14.56
N CYS A 41 -20.09 -17.08 13.58
CA CYS A 41 -18.86 -16.51 13.08
C CYS A 41 -18.85 -14.99 13.14
N LYS A 42 -17.92 -14.42 13.92
CA LYS A 42 -17.75 -12.96 14.00
C LYS A 42 -16.71 -12.50 12.98
N VAL A 43 -17.16 -11.81 11.95
CA VAL A 43 -16.29 -11.14 10.98
C VAL A 43 -15.86 -9.78 11.54
N ILE A 44 -14.56 -9.51 11.55
CA ILE A 44 -13.96 -8.29 12.10
C ILE A 44 -13.08 -7.65 11.01
N PRO A 45 -13.46 -6.48 10.47
CA PRO A 45 -12.60 -5.73 9.58
C PRO A 45 -11.37 -5.20 10.34
N VAL A 46 -10.20 -5.35 9.74
CA VAL A 46 -8.93 -4.92 10.32
C VAL A 46 -8.05 -4.20 9.31
N ASN A 47 -7.28 -3.23 9.80
CA ASN A 47 -6.12 -2.70 9.07
C ASN A 47 -4.86 -3.40 9.57
N LEU A 48 -4.03 -3.83 8.63
CA LEU A 48 -2.69 -4.32 8.87
C LEU A 48 -1.74 -3.13 8.93
N SER A 49 -1.30 -2.78 10.13
CA SER A 49 -0.34 -1.71 10.35
C SER A 49 0.75 -2.19 11.30
N TYR A 50 2.02 -2.03 10.91
CA TYR A 50 3.19 -2.44 11.70
C TYR A 50 3.13 -3.89 12.22
N GLY A 51 2.57 -4.80 11.41
CA GLY A 51 2.43 -6.23 11.77
C GLY A 51 1.31 -6.52 12.78
N GLN A 52 0.45 -5.55 13.07
CA GLN A 52 -0.69 -5.70 13.97
C GLN A 52 -2.01 -5.61 13.20
N PHE A 53 -3.00 -6.39 13.66
CA PHE A 53 -4.38 -6.31 13.20
C PHE A 53 -5.13 -5.30 14.05
N VAL A 54 -5.36 -4.11 13.50
CA VAL A 54 -6.10 -3.03 14.17
C VAL A 54 -7.56 -3.07 13.72
N PRO A 55 -8.53 -3.34 14.61
CA PRO A 55 -9.95 -3.34 14.25
C PRO A 55 -10.41 -1.99 13.71
N VAL A 56 -11.24 -2.01 12.67
CA VAL A 56 -11.82 -0.82 12.06
C VAL A 56 -13.34 -0.93 12.13
N ASP A 57 -14.03 0.18 12.37
CA ASP A 57 -15.49 0.21 12.27
C ASP A 57 -15.92 0.18 10.78
N VAL A 58 -17.00 -0.53 10.47
CA VAL A 58 -17.56 -0.66 9.12
C VAL A 58 -17.89 0.71 8.54
N LYS A 59 -18.31 1.66 9.40
CA LYS A 59 -18.60 3.05 9.01
C LYS A 59 -17.37 3.80 8.49
N ASP A 60 -16.19 3.47 9.01
CA ASP A 60 -14.94 4.11 8.63
C ASP A 60 -14.28 3.48 7.40
N LEU A 61 -14.70 2.28 6.99
CA LEU A 61 -14.18 1.60 5.79
C LEU A 61 -14.37 2.39 4.50
N TYR A 62 -15.43 3.19 4.42
CA TYR A 62 -15.83 3.94 3.23
C TYR A 62 -15.73 5.45 3.42
N ARG A 63 -15.21 5.90 4.55
CA ARG A 63 -15.06 7.32 4.82
C ARG A 63 -14.03 7.88 3.84
N LYS A 64 -14.48 8.68 2.87
CA LYS A 64 -13.56 9.52 2.10
C LYS A 64 -12.77 10.33 3.11
N LYS A 65 -11.46 10.08 3.21
CA LYS A 65 -10.58 11.03 3.90
C LYS A 65 -10.88 12.39 3.27
N LYS A 66 -11.43 13.31 4.08
CA LYS A 66 -11.41 14.73 3.73
C LYS A 66 -9.94 14.98 3.42
N LYS A 67 -9.62 15.42 2.20
CA LYS A 67 -8.27 15.90 1.90
C LYS A 67 -8.03 17.04 2.89
N GLU A 68 -7.47 16.73 4.04
CA GLU A 68 -6.74 17.74 4.78
C GLU A 68 -5.71 18.22 3.78
N ASN A 69 -5.80 19.51 3.44
CA ASN A 69 -4.70 20.22 2.83
C ASN A 69 -3.57 20.21 3.86
N ILE A 70 -2.92 19.04 4.01
CA ILE A 70 -1.54 19.00 4.40
C ILE A 70 -0.89 19.70 3.22
N GLU A 71 -0.65 21.01 3.35
CA GLU A 71 0.33 21.66 2.51
C GLU A 71 1.55 20.75 2.56
N PRO A 72 1.98 20.17 1.42
CA PRO A 72 3.22 19.43 1.41
C PRO A 72 4.31 20.47 1.57
N SER A 73 4.64 20.83 2.81
CA SER A 73 5.90 21.48 3.11
C SER A 73 6.96 20.49 2.67
N LEU A 74 7.66 20.86 1.59
CA LEU A 74 8.55 20.06 0.74
C LEU A 74 7.86 19.21 -0.36
N THR A 75 6.89 19.77 -1.09
CA THR A 75 6.98 19.59 -2.56
C THR A 75 8.24 20.28 -3.03
N PHE A 76 9.36 19.57 -3.01
CA PHE A 76 10.52 19.90 -3.83
C PHE A 76 10.00 19.85 -5.27
N LYS A 77 9.62 21.00 -5.81
CA LYS A 77 9.23 21.13 -7.22
C LYS A 77 10.49 20.83 -8.03
N PHE A 78 10.75 19.56 -8.28
CA PHE A 78 11.80 19.13 -9.19
C PHE A 78 11.38 19.60 -10.58
N ASN A 79 11.88 20.78 -10.95
CA ASN A 79 11.59 21.40 -12.23
C ASN A 79 12.37 20.60 -13.29
N ALA A 80 11.80 19.46 -13.71
CA ALA A 80 12.42 18.51 -14.63
C ALA A 80 12.86 19.18 -15.95
N LYS A 81 12.21 20.30 -16.31
CA LYS A 81 12.55 21.13 -17.47
C LYS A 81 13.83 21.96 -17.31
N GLU A 82 14.22 22.33 -16.09
CA GLU A 82 15.51 23.02 -15.84
C GLU A 82 16.68 22.04 -15.72
N LEU A 83 16.46 20.88 -15.10
CA LEU A 83 17.51 19.86 -14.93
C LEU A 83 17.97 19.27 -16.27
N ALA A 84 17.05 19.14 -17.22
CA ALA A 84 17.32 18.64 -18.57
C ALA A 84 18.27 19.54 -19.39
N LYS A 85 18.52 20.80 -18.95
CA LYS A 85 19.14 21.80 -19.82
C LYS A 85 20.67 21.82 -19.83
N LYS A 86 21.39 21.19 -18.88
CA LYS A 86 22.87 21.12 -18.96
C LYS A 86 23.63 20.09 -18.08
N GLY A 87 22.96 19.14 -17.42
CA GLY A 87 23.66 18.15 -16.58
C GLY A 87 22.78 17.16 -15.83
N GLY A 88 21.46 17.31 -15.88
CA GLY A 88 20.53 16.47 -15.15
C GLY A 88 20.51 15.01 -15.59
N ILE A 89 20.88 14.69 -16.83
CA ILE A 89 20.94 13.29 -17.29
C ILE A 89 21.99 12.51 -16.49
N TRP A 90 23.17 13.09 -16.28
CA TRP A 90 24.22 12.47 -15.46
C TRP A 90 23.81 12.33 -14.00
N PHE A 91 23.14 13.34 -13.45
CA PHE A 91 22.62 13.28 -12.09
C PHE A 91 21.54 12.20 -11.91
N VAL A 92 20.63 12.07 -12.88
CA VAL A 92 19.59 11.03 -12.88
C VAL A 92 20.21 9.64 -13.01
N LEU A 93 21.22 9.46 -13.87
CA LEU A 93 21.97 8.22 -13.99
C LEU A 93 22.71 7.86 -12.69
N TYR A 94 23.32 8.86 -12.05
CA TYR A 94 23.99 8.70 -10.75
C TYR A 94 23.01 8.26 -9.65
N LEU A 95 21.86 8.93 -9.53
CA LEU A 95 20.81 8.52 -8.58
C LEU A 95 20.30 7.11 -8.87
N LYS A 96 20.15 6.74 -10.15
CA LYS A 96 19.76 5.39 -10.55
C LYS A 96 20.80 4.35 -10.11
N GLN A 97 22.10 4.66 -10.24
CA GLN A 97 23.17 3.77 -9.78
C GLN A 97 23.18 3.62 -8.26
N ILE A 98 22.99 4.70 -7.50
CA ILE A 98 22.85 4.65 -6.04
C ILE A 98 21.66 3.76 -5.66
N TYR A 99 20.51 3.97 -6.29
CA TYR A 99 19.32 3.17 -6.04
C TYR A 99 19.57 1.67 -6.26
N LEU A 100 20.21 1.32 -7.37
CA LEU A 100 20.56 -0.08 -7.67
C LEU A 100 21.56 -0.64 -6.64
N ALA A 101 22.56 0.14 -6.23
CA ALA A 101 23.54 -0.28 -5.22
C ALA A 101 22.88 -0.57 -3.87
N VAL A 102 21.99 0.30 -3.41
CA VAL A 102 21.21 0.11 -2.18
C VAL A 102 20.35 -1.15 -2.27
N LEU A 103 19.69 -1.36 -3.41
CA LEU A 103 18.85 -2.53 -3.64
C LEU A 103 19.66 -3.84 -3.61
N THR A 104 20.87 -3.82 -4.18
CA THR A 104 21.79 -4.96 -4.12
C THR A 104 22.31 -5.22 -2.71
N LEU A 105 22.57 -4.17 -1.92
CA LEU A 105 22.96 -4.29 -0.52
C LEU A 105 21.84 -4.94 0.30
N ILE A 106 20.59 -4.49 0.12
CA ILE A 106 19.42 -5.07 0.78
C ILE A 106 19.27 -6.55 0.39
N ALA A 107 19.44 -6.89 -0.89
CA ALA A 107 19.38 -8.27 -1.35
C ALA A 107 20.51 -9.14 -0.76
N ALA A 108 21.70 -8.57 -0.52
CA ALA A 108 22.82 -9.26 0.12
C ALA A 108 22.58 -9.49 1.62
N ILE A 109 22.00 -8.51 2.33
CA ILE A 109 21.63 -8.63 3.75
C ILE A 109 20.52 -9.67 3.93
N LEU A 110 19.50 -9.63 3.08
CA LEU A 110 18.32 -10.50 3.15
C LEU A 110 18.53 -11.82 2.40
N TYR A 111 19.75 -12.38 2.41
CA TYR A 111 20.20 -13.53 1.62
C TYR A 111 19.20 -14.71 1.61
N ARG A 112 18.24 -14.65 0.69
CA ARG A 112 17.20 -15.64 0.46
C ARG A 112 17.01 -15.82 -1.04
N PRO A 113 16.84 -17.06 -1.52
CA PRO A 113 16.48 -17.30 -2.91
C PRO A 113 15.16 -16.58 -3.21
N GLY A 114 15.15 -15.74 -4.26
CA GLY A 114 13.96 -15.00 -4.71
C GLY A 114 13.92 -13.51 -4.34
N VAL A 115 14.55 -13.07 -3.25
CA VAL A 115 14.54 -11.64 -2.85
C VAL A 115 15.25 -10.78 -3.89
N LYS A 116 16.41 -11.23 -4.40
CA LYS A 116 17.15 -10.54 -5.47
C LYS A 116 16.33 -10.43 -6.76
N ALA A 117 15.63 -11.49 -7.14
CA ALA A 117 14.81 -11.54 -8.35
C ALA A 117 13.59 -10.62 -8.24
N PHE A 118 12.96 -10.56 -7.07
CA PHE A 118 11.82 -9.67 -6.81
C PHE A 118 12.24 -8.18 -6.78
N LEU A 119 13.34 -7.87 -6.08
CA LEU A 119 13.80 -6.49 -5.92
C LEU A 119 14.32 -5.89 -7.24
N LEU A 120 15.08 -6.66 -8.03
CA LEU A 120 15.69 -6.21 -9.29
C LEU A 120 14.84 -6.49 -10.54
N ALA A 121 13.57 -6.90 -10.37
CA ALA A 121 12.68 -7.12 -11.50
C ALA A 121 12.49 -5.82 -12.31
N PRO A 122 12.50 -5.87 -13.66
CA PRO A 122 12.22 -4.71 -14.48
C PRO A 122 10.79 -4.22 -14.21
N ARG A 123 10.66 -2.96 -13.78
CA ARG A 123 9.38 -2.27 -13.64
C ARG A 123 9.18 -1.40 -14.88
N ASN A 124 8.43 -1.92 -15.85
CA ASN A 124 7.94 -1.16 -17.00
C ASN A 124 6.62 -0.46 -16.66
#